data_AF-A0A7Y2WYF0-F1
#
_entry.id   AF-A0A7Y2WYF0-F1
#
_cell.length_a   1.000
_cell.length_b   1.000
_cell.length_c   1.000
_cell.angle_alpha   90.00
_cell.angle_beta   90.00
_cell.angle_gamma   90.00
#
_symmetry.space_group_name_H-M   'P 1'
#
loop_
_entity.id
_entity.type
_entity.pdbx_description
1 polymer ?
#
loop_
_entity_poly.entity_id
_entity_poly.type
_entity_poly.pdbx_seq_one_letter_code
_entity_poly.pdbx_strand_id
1 'polypeptide(L)' 'MAEKKATSLSLRERQALIERDTPELPLATQAMLLTLSRSSLYYQPVAPSAREVAIKHRIDEISTDAPFYGNTAEVTL' A
#
# COMPACT_ATOMS: atom_id res chain seq x y z
N MET A 1 0.69 27.93 -12.82
CA MET A 1 0.38 26.50 -12.67
C MET A 1 1.32 25.94 -11.61
N ALA A 2 0.86 25.79 -10.37
CA ALA A 2 1.71 25.35 -9.27
C ALA A 2 2.11 23.88 -9.46
N GLU A 3 3.40 23.62 -9.61
CA GLU A 3 3.98 22.28 -9.61
C GLU A 3 3.49 21.49 -8.39
N LYS A 4 2.82 20.36 -8.62
CA LYS A 4 2.52 19.40 -7.56
C LYS A 4 3.81 18.66 -7.19
N LYS A 5 4.72 19.34 -6.46
CA LYS A 5 6.00 18.77 -6.00
C LYS A 5 5.83 17.46 -5.21
N ALA A 6 4.66 17.22 -4.62
CA ALA A 6 4.37 15.96 -3.95
C ALA A 6 4.43 14.75 -4.90
N THR A 7 4.01 14.87 -6.17
CA THR A 7 3.95 13.69 -7.07
C THR A 7 5.31 13.16 -7.53
N SER A 8 6.40 13.89 -7.33
CA SER A 8 7.75 13.37 -7.60
C SER A 8 8.26 12.43 -6.51
N LEU A 9 7.61 12.40 -5.34
CA LEU A 9 7.93 11.50 -4.23
C LEU A 9 7.11 10.21 -4.34
N SER A 10 7.66 9.09 -3.86
CA SER A 10 6.94 7.82 -3.73
C SER A 10 5.79 7.91 -2.72
N LEU A 11 4.85 6.96 -2.77
CA LEU A 11 3.73 6.90 -1.82
C LEU A 11 4.21 6.85 -0.36
N ARG A 12 5.25 6.06 -0.09
CA ARG A 12 5.82 5.90 1.25
C ARG A 12 6.44 7.20 1.76
N GLU A 13 7.21 7.89 0.93
CA GLU A 13 7.80 9.18 1.29
C GLU A 13 6.73 10.22 1.60
N ARG A 14 5.67 10.29 0.79
CA ARG A 14 4.54 11.18 1.06
C ARG A 14 3.83 10.83 2.36
N GLN A 15 3.66 9.55 2.68
CA GLN A 15 3.07 9.13 3.97
C GLN A 15 3.95 9.49 5.17
N ALA A 16 5.28 9.45 5.01
CA ALA A 16 6.22 9.81 6.07
C ALA A 16 6.21 11.31 6.42
N LEU A 17 5.70 12.17 5.53
CA LEU A 17 5.56 13.62 5.74
C LEU A 17 4.30 14.00 6.51
N ILE A 18 3.46 13.04 6.91
CA ILE A 18 2.22 13.33 7.67
C ILE A 18 2.56 13.58 9.13
N GLU A 19 2.17 14.75 9.63
CA GLU A 19 2.24 15.10 11.05
C GLU A 19 0.95 14.66 11.75
N ARG A 20 1.06 13.75 12.72
CA ARG A 20 -0.10 13.17 13.42
C ARG A 20 -0.32 13.70 14.84
N ASP A 21 0.76 13.97 15.57
CA ASP A 21 0.69 14.22 17.01
C ASP A 21 0.34 15.68 17.34
N THR A 22 0.96 16.63 16.65
CA THR A 22 0.68 18.08 16.81
C THR A 22 0.59 18.77 15.45
N PRO A 23 -0.42 18.41 14.63
CA PRO A 23 -0.50 18.93 13.28
C PRO A 23 -0.87 20.42 13.26
N GLU A 24 -0.08 21.24 12.56
CA GLU A 24 -0.46 22.63 12.27
C GLU A 24 -1.67 22.70 11.32
N LEU A 25 -1.81 21.70 10.43
CA LEU A 25 -2.89 21.57 9.47
C LEU A 25 -3.69 20.28 9.69
N PRO A 26 -5.03 20.29 9.55
CA PRO A 26 -5.83 19.07 9.65
C PRO A 26 -5.31 17.95 8.74
N LEU A 27 -5.34 16.69 9.22
CA LEU A 27 -4.88 15.52 8.46
C LEU A 27 -5.50 15.41 7.06
N ALA A 28 -6.76 15.81 6.91
CA ALA A 28 -7.43 15.83 5.61
C ALA A 28 -6.79 16.83 4.62
N THR A 29 -6.34 17.99 5.12
CA THR A 29 -5.64 19.01 4.34
C THR A 29 -4.25 18.52 3.96
N GLN A 30 -3.50 17.93 4.90
CA GLN A 30 -2.20 17.33 4.62
C GLN A 30 -2.32 16.21 3.57
N ALA A 31 -3.33 15.35 3.68
CA ALA A 31 -3.61 14.30 2.71
C ALA A 31 -3.82 14.86 1.30
N MET A 32 -4.61 15.92 1.19
CA MET A 32 -4.91 16.56 -0.09
C MET A 32 -3.66 17.18 -0.71
N LEU A 33 -2.84 17.89 0.09
CA LEU A 33 -1.57 18.49 -0.36
C LEU A 33 -0.56 17.43 -0.82
N LEU A 34 -0.51 16.30 -0.12
CA LEU A 34 0.40 15.19 -0.40
C LEU A 34 -0.18 14.18 -1.42
N THR A 35 -1.36 14.45 -1.99
CA THR A 35 -2.03 13.55 -2.94
C THR A 35 -2.18 12.12 -2.36
N LEU A 36 -2.55 12.03 -1.08
CA LEU A 36 -2.81 10.79 -0.36
C LEU A 36 -4.32 10.55 -0.23
N SER A 37 -4.74 9.29 -0.28
CA SER A 37 -6.11 8.92 0.04
C SER A 37 -6.30 8.95 1.56
N ARG A 38 -7.43 9.47 2.04
CA ARG A 38 -7.76 9.47 3.47
C ARG A 38 -7.77 8.05 4.05
N SER A 39 -8.23 7.06 3.28
CA SER A 39 -8.22 5.65 3.69
C SER A 39 -6.81 5.14 4.00
N SER A 40 -5.80 5.56 3.22
CA SER A 40 -4.41 5.17 3.46
C SER A 40 -3.83 5.77 4.76
N LEU A 41 -4.39 6.87 5.25
CA LEU A 41 -3.96 7.48 6.52
C LEU A 41 -4.54 6.76 7.75
N TYR A 42 -5.72 6.17 7.61
CA TYR A 42 -6.36 5.43 8.72
C TYR A 42 -6.01 3.95 8.71
N TYR A 43 -5.46 3.44 7.61
CA TYR A 43 -5.01 2.07 7.54
C TYR A 43 -3.80 1.84 8.45
N GLN A 44 -3.97 1.01 9.47
CA GLN A 44 -2.87 0.44 10.23
C GLN A 44 -2.56 -0.95 9.65
N PRO A 45 -1.28 -1.27 9.34
CA PRO A 45 -0.92 -2.61 8.95
C PRO A 45 -1.33 -3.60 10.04
N VAL A 46 -2.24 -4.50 9.70
CA VAL A 46 -2.65 -5.61 10.57
C VAL A 46 -1.97 -6.86 10.05
N ALA A 47 -1.32 -7.61 10.93
CA ALA A 47 -0.74 -8.90 10.57
C ALA A 47 -1.85 -9.83 10.04
N PRO A 48 -1.64 -10.54 8.93
CA PRO A 48 -2.63 -11.45 8.41
C PRO A 48 -2.92 -12.56 9.42
N SER A 49 -4.17 -13.02 9.47
CA SER A 49 -4.52 -14.14 10.35
C SER A 49 -3.86 -15.43 9.86
N ALA A 50 -3.59 -16.37 10.78
CA ALA A 50 -3.04 -17.69 10.40
C ALA A 50 -3.92 -18.41 9.36
N ARG A 51 -5.24 -18.23 9.44
CA ARG A 51 -6.19 -18.77 8.46
C ARG A 51 -6.01 -18.15 7.08
N GLU A 52 -5.86 -16.83 6.99
CA GLU A 52 -5.61 -16.13 5.73
C GLU A 52 -4.30 -16.58 5.09
N VAL A 53 -3.25 -16.70 5.91
CA VAL A 53 -1.94 -17.20 5.47
C VAL A 53 -2.05 -18.64 4.94
N ALA A 54 -2.75 -19.53 5.67
CA ALA A 54 -2.96 -20.91 5.22
C ALA A 54 -3.75 -21.00 3.91
N ILE A 55 -4.75 -20.14 3.71
CA ILE A 55 -5.50 -20.06 2.44
C ILE A 55 -4.58 -19.63 1.29
N LYS A 56 -3.76 -18.59 1.50
CA LYS A 56 -2.80 -18.11 0.50
C LYS A 56 -1.80 -19.18 0.12
N HIS A 57 -1.21 -19.87 1.11
CA HIS A 57 -0.32 -21.00 0.83
C HIS A 57 -0.98 -22.10 0.01
N ARG A 58 -2.24 -22.44 0.31
CA ARG A 58 -2.97 -23.45 -0.47
C ARG A 58 -3.22 -23.03 -1.92
N ILE A 59 -3.45 -21.74 -2.16
CA ILE A 59 -3.60 -21.19 -3.52
C ILE A 59 -2.27 -21.23 -4.26
N ASP A 60 -1.17 -20.86 -3.58
CA ASP A 60 0.16 -20.86 -4.17
C ASP A 60 0.61 -22.29 -4.53
N GLU A 61 0.32 -23.29 -3.70
CA GLU A 61 0.53 -24.71 -3.99
C GLU A 61 -0.18 -25.13 -5.28
N ILE A 62 -1.49 -24.85 -5.38
CA ILE A 62 -2.29 -25.21 -6.56
C ILE A 62 -1.77 -24.50 -7.83
N SER A 63 -1.38 -23.24 -7.69
CA SER A 63 -0.87 -22.43 -8.81
C SER A 63 0.50 -22.90 -9.28
N THR A 64 1.33 -23.41 -8.37
CA THR A 64 2.66 -23.98 -8.68
C THR A 64 2.52 -25.33 -9.40
N ASP A 65 1.59 -26.17 -8.96
CA ASP A 65 1.36 -27.50 -9.52
C ASP A 65 0.64 -27.45 -10.89
N ALA A 66 -0.07 -26.37 -11.18
CA ALA A 66 -0.87 -26.23 -12.40
C ALA A 66 -0.55 -24.93 -13.17
N PRO A 67 0.65 -24.81 -13.78
CA PRO A 67 1.09 -23.61 -14.50
C PRO A 67 0.23 -23.29 -15.75
N PHE A 68 -0.64 -24.21 -16.16
CA PHE A 68 -1.56 -24.01 -17.30
C PHE A 68 -2.75 -23.09 -16.99
N TYR A 69 -3.08 -22.87 -15.71
CA TYR A 69 -4.25 -22.07 -15.29
C TYR A 69 -3.93 -20.62 -14.86
N GLY A 70 -2.65 -20.22 -14.82
CA GLY A 70 -2.23 -18.90 -14.36
C GLY A 70 -1.26 -18.20 -15.33
N ASN A 71 -1.38 -16.88 -15.45
CA ASN A 71 -0.49 -16.05 -16.27
C ASN A 71 0.97 -16.29 -15.85
N THR A 72 1.85 -16.54 -16.81
CA THR A 72 3.24 -16.94 -16.59
C THR A 72 3.99 -15.94 -15.70
N ALA A 73 4.53 -16.45 -14.60
CA ALA A 73 5.58 -15.92 -13.73
C ALA A 73 6.21 -14.56 -14.11
N GLU A 74 6.07 -13.57 -13.24
CA GLU A 74 7.19 -12.68 -12.94
C GLU A 74 7.84 -13.14 -11.63
N VAL A 75 8.80 -14.05 -11.76
CA VAL A 75 9.83 -14.30 -10.75
C VAL A 75 11.11 -13.67 -11.30
N THR A 76 11.42 -12.46 -10.84
CA THR A 76 12.75 -11.86 -10.99
C THR A 76 13.52 -12.16 -9.71
N LEU A 77 14.60 -12.94 -9.86
CA LEU A 77 15.62 -13.21 -8.82
C LEU A 77 16.35 -11.92 -8.41
#